data_AF-A0A8S8YTJ2-F1
#
_entry.id   AF-A0A8S8YTJ2-F1
#
_cell.length_a   1.000
_cell.length_b   1.000
_cell.length_c   1.000
_cell.angle_alpha   90.00
_cell.angle_beta   90.00
_cell.angle_gamma   90.00
#
_symmetry.space_group_name_H-M   'P 1'
#
loop_
_entity.id
_entity.type
_entity.pdbx_description
1 polymer ?
#
loop_
_entity_poly.entity_id
_entity_poly.type
_entity_poly.pdbx_seq_one_letter_code
_entity_poly.pdbx_strand_id
1 'polypeptide(L)' 'METLTRLTSLGAGRRSLNRGGGQKRISAQHAKGKMTARERIQELLDEDSFTEVDALVKAQV' A
#
# COMPACT_ATOMS: atom_id res chain seq x y z
N MET A 1 -13.02 14.17 -20.55
CA MET A 1 -12.21 14.84 -19.51
C MET A 1 -12.47 14.27 -18.11
N GLU A 2 -13.73 14.01 -17.72
CA GLU A 2 -14.09 13.50 -16.39
C GLU A 2 -13.50 12.13 -16.02
N THR A 3 -13.45 11.19 -16.97
CA THR A 3 -12.89 9.84 -16.76
C THR A 3 -11.40 9.86 -16.42
N LEU A 4 -10.64 10.76 -17.07
CA LEU A 4 -9.21 10.94 -16.81
C LEU A 4 -8.97 11.47 -15.39
N THR A 5 -9.79 12.41 -14.92
CA THR A 5 -9.69 12.94 -13.55
C THR A 5 -9.99 11.88 -12.50
N ARG A 6 -10.96 10.98 -12.75
CA ARG A 6 -11.25 9.86 -11.84
C ARG A 6 -10.10 8.84 -11.82
N LEU A 7 -9.50 8.56 -12.98
CA LEU A 7 -8.37 7.64 -13.06
C LEU A 7 -7.14 8.18 -12.30
N THR A 8 -6.84 9.47 -12.45
CA THR A 8 -5.71 10.09 -11.75
C THR A 8 -5.92 10.13 -10.23
N SER A 9 -7.15 10.39 -9.76
CA SER A 9 -7.46 10.38 -8.33
C SER A 9 -7.34 8.98 -7.71
N LEU A 10 -7.81 7.93 -8.40
CA LEU A 10 -7.63 6.54 -7.99
C LEU A 10 -6.15 6.15 -7.91
N GLY A 11 -5.36 6.53 -8.92
CA GLY A 11 -3.91 6.29 -8.92
C GLY A 11 -3.18 7.01 -7.78
N ALA A 12 -3.60 8.23 -7.44
CA ALA A 12 -3.07 8.96 -6.30
C ALA A 12 -3.41 8.28 -4.95
N GLY A 13 -4.64 7.80 -4.79
CA GLY A 13 -5.06 7.03 -3.62
C GLY A 13 -4.21 5.78 -3.42
N ARG A 14 -3.97 5.02 -4.50
CA ARG A 14 -3.14 3.80 -4.44
C ARG A 14 -1.69 4.08 -4.05
N ARG A 15 -1.08 5.14 -4.59
CA ARG A 15 0.28 5.57 -4.18
C ARG A 15 0.36 5.97 -2.70
N SER A 16 -0.66 6.67 -2.20
CA SER A 16 -0.71 7.06 -0.78
C SER A 16 -0.78 5.84 0.13
N LEU A 17 -1.64 4.87 -0.20
CA LEU A 17 -1.83 3.65 0.57
C LEU A 17 -0.60 2.74 0.55
N ASN A 18 0.19 2.74 -0.54
CA ASN A 18 1.47 2.04 -0.60
C ASN A 18 2.44 2.50 0.50
N ARG A 19 2.38 3.79 0.88
CA ARG A 19 3.17 4.34 1.99
C ARG A 19 2.62 4.00 3.37
N GLY A 20 1.44 3.39 3.44
CA GLY A 20 0.78 2.93 4.66
C GLY A 20 0.75 4.00 5.74
N GLY A 21 1.30 3.66 6.92
CA GLY A 21 1.37 4.58 8.06
C GLY A 21 2.38 5.73 7.94
N GLY A 22 2.97 5.95 6.76
CA GLY A 22 3.96 6.98 6.46
C GLY A 22 5.42 6.53 6.65
N GLN A 23 6.34 7.28 6.05
CA GLN A 23 7.79 6.97 6.04
C GLN A 23 8.34 6.75 7.45
N LYS A 24 7.90 7.56 8.43
CA LYS A 24 8.33 7.46 9.82
C LYS A 24 8.05 6.07 10.43
N ARG A 25 6.87 5.49 10.13
CA ARG A 25 6.50 4.17 10.65
C ARG A 25 7.23 3.04 9.92
N ILE A 26 7.45 3.20 8.61
CA ILE A 26 8.23 2.26 7.80
C ILE A 26 9.66 2.17 8.35
N SER A 27 10.34 3.32 8.47
CA SER A 27 11.70 3.39 9.00
C SER A 27 11.80 2.84 10.44
N ALA A 28 10.78 3.04 11.28
CA ALA A 28 10.74 2.45 12.61
C ALA A 28 10.58 0.92 12.62
N GLN A 29 9.93 0.31 11.61
CA GLN A 29 9.91 -1.15 11.46
C GLN A 29 11.27 -1.67 11.02
N HIS A 30 11.88 -1.05 10.00
CA HIS A 30 13.18 -1.43 9.50
C HIS A 30 14.27 -1.28 10.56
N ALA A 31 14.25 -0.21 11.36
CA ALA A 31 15.17 -0.02 12.49
C ALA A 31 15.06 -1.11 13.56
N LYS A 32 13.93 -1.81 13.64
CA LYS A 32 13.72 -2.97 14.52
C LYS A 32 14.11 -4.30 13.87
N GLY A 33 14.70 -4.29 12.67
CA GLY A 33 14.99 -5.49 11.88
C GLY A 33 13.72 -6.18 11.35
N LYS A 34 12.60 -5.46 11.25
CA LYS A 34 11.32 -6.02 10.81
C LYS A 34 10.93 -5.49 9.44
N MET A 35 10.41 -6.39 8.61
CA MET A 35 9.74 -6.06 7.36
C MET A 35 8.35 -5.45 7.62
N THR A 36 7.90 -4.60 6.73
CA THR A 36 6.51 -4.12 6.66
C THR A 36 5.56 -5.25 6.22
N ALA A 37 4.25 -5.05 6.36
CA ALA A 37 3.28 -6.05 5.97
C ALA A 37 3.37 -6.40 4.47
N ARG A 38 3.53 -5.41 3.59
CA ARG A 38 3.64 -5.64 2.14
C ARG A 38 4.94 -6.32 1.75
N GLU A 39 6.06 -5.94 2.37
CA GLU A 39 7.35 -6.60 2.15
C GLU A 39 7.27 -8.09 2.50
N ARG A 40 6.57 -8.47 3.58
CA ARG A 40 6.38 -9.88 3.94
C ARG A 40 5.55 -10.66 2.93
N ILE A 41 4.52 -10.03 2.35
CA ILE A 41 3.68 -10.64 1.32
C ILE A 41 4.52 -10.90 0.06
N GLN A 42 5.35 -9.93 -0.34
CA GLN A 42 6.23 -10.04 -1.50
C GLN A 42 7.28 -11.13 -1.34
N GLU A 43 7.83 -11.31 -0.14
CA GLU A 43 8.80 -12.38 0.14
C GLU A 43 8.16 -13.78 0.18
N LEU A 44 6.88 -13.86 0.57
CA LEU A 44 6.18 -15.13 0.77
C LEU A 44 5.60 -15.71 -0.53
N LEU A 45 5.15 -14.86 -1.44
CA LEU A 45 4.40 -15.24 -2.63
C LEU A 45 5.28 -15.16 -3.88
N ASP A 46 4.96 -15.98 -4.88
CA ASP A 46 5.61 -15.92 -6.17
C ASP A 46 5.42 -14.52 -6.80
N GLU A 47 6.43 -14.07 -7.53
CA GLU A 47 6.37 -12.81 -8.27
C GLU A 47 5.11 -12.76 -9.17
N ASP A 48 4.46 -11.60 -9.22
CA ASP A 48 3.23 -11.32 -9.96
C ASP A 48 2.00 -12.18 -9.61
N SER A 49 2.04 -13.00 -8.54
CA SER A 49 0.88 -13.80 -8.11
C SER A 49 -0.09 -13.06 -7.17
N PHE A 50 0.37 -11.99 -6.51
CA PHE A 50 -0.41 -11.31 -5.47
C PHE A 50 -1.48 -10.37 -6.05
N THR A 51 -2.75 -10.60 -5.67
CA THR A 51 -3.88 -9.71 -5.98
C THR A 51 -4.46 -9.11 -4.69
N GLU A 52 -4.27 -7.81 -4.49
CA GLU A 52 -4.77 -7.09 -3.31
C GLU A 52 -6.26 -6.75 -3.44
N VAL A 53 -7.07 -7.23 -2.49
CA VAL A 53 -8.49 -6.87 -2.33
C VAL A 53 -8.64 -5.84 -1.22
N ASP A 54 -9.70 -5.02 -1.27
CA ASP A 54 -10.04 -4.05 -0.22
C ASP A 54 -8.96 -3.01 0.13
N ALA A 55 -8.02 -2.76 -0.78
CA ALA A 55 -6.89 -1.84 -0.56
C ALA A 55 -7.30 -0.41 -0.16
N LEU A 56 -8.49 0.05 -0.59
CA LEU A 56 -9.00 1.41 -0.34
C LEU A 56 -9.94 1.51 0.88
N VAL A 57 -10.14 0.42 1.63
CA VAL A 57 -11.03 0.41 2.80
C VAL A 57 -10.54 1.41 3.86
N LYS A 58 -11.50 2.10 4.49
CA LYS A 58 -11.26 3.03 5.60
C LYS A 58 -12.09 2.58 6.80
N ALA A 59 -11.52 2.67 7.99
CA ALA A 59 -12.28 2.49 9.21
C ALA A 59 -13.36 3.58 9.31
N GLN A 60 -14.61 3.19 9.49
CA GLN A 60 -15.67 4.10 9.94
C GLN A 60 -15.55 4.19 11.46
N VAL A 61 -15.03 5.31 11.93
CA VAL A 61 -14.95 5.66 13.35
C VAL A 61 -15.58 7.03 13.53
#